data_AF-A5B641-F1
#
_entry.id   AF-A5B641-F1
#
_cell.length_a   1.000
_cell.length_b   1.000
_cell.length_c   1.000
_cell.angle_alpha   90.00
_cell.angle_beta   90.00
_cell.angle_gamma   90.00
#
_symmetry.space_group_name_H-M   'P 1'
#
loop_
_entity.id
_entity.type
_entity.pdbx_description
1 polymer ?
#
loop_
_entity_poly.entity_id
_entity_poly.type
_entity_poly.pdbx_seq_one_letter_code
_entity_poly.pdbx_strand_id
1 'polypeptide(L)'
;MAIQLKLLYTSTLKHGKQGKPPIFNISTPPTLQSSGAVRPILPKDAASALNSEGFILLDVRPAWEREKARVSGSMHVPLFVKDMDNSPITLLKKWVHFGYIGLWTGQNFTMINPDFVGQVEIAVPYKDAKLLVACGEGLRSMMAASKLHGGGYRNLGWLAGGFNRANDGDFPDVEGTEKLQYATIGGVSYYFLQLLILLQAVGERS
;
A
#
# COMPACT_ATOMS: atom_id res chain seq x y z
N MET A 1 13.25 64.90 11.02
CA MET A 1 12.09 65.14 10.13
C MET A 1 12.38 64.48 8.79
N ALA A 2 11.34 63.85 8.21
CA ALA A 2 11.30 63.12 6.94
C ALA A 2 11.79 63.99 5.73
N ILE A 3 11.99 63.52 4.49
CA ILE A 3 11.14 62.72 3.60
C ILE A 3 12.01 62.36 2.35
N GLN A 4 11.98 61.12 1.84
CA GLN A 4 11.51 60.82 0.47
C GLN A 4 11.63 59.36 0.06
N LEU A 5 10.58 58.93 -0.65
CA LEU A 5 10.15 57.60 -1.02
C LEU A 5 10.34 57.37 -2.54
N LYS A 6 10.45 56.08 -2.90
CA LYS A 6 10.29 55.43 -4.23
C LYS A 6 11.57 55.16 -5.03
N LEU A 7 11.81 53.88 -5.32
CA LEU A 7 11.50 53.28 -6.64
C LEU A 7 11.64 51.74 -6.58
N LEU A 8 10.53 51.02 -6.73
CA LEU A 8 10.24 50.05 -7.80
C LEU A 8 11.07 48.76 -7.83
N TYR A 9 10.49 47.67 -7.32
CA TYR A 9 10.65 46.36 -7.95
C TYR A 9 9.28 45.69 -8.07
N THR A 10 8.70 45.80 -9.26
CA THR A 10 7.52 45.07 -9.71
C THR A 10 7.94 43.65 -10.09
N SER A 11 7.67 42.65 -9.27
CA SER A 11 7.75 41.25 -9.68
C SER A 11 6.40 40.82 -10.24
N THR A 12 6.33 40.76 -11.57
CA THR A 12 5.24 40.16 -12.34
C THR A 12 5.14 38.66 -12.06
N LEU A 13 4.10 38.23 -11.36
CA LEU A 13 3.74 36.80 -11.27
C LEU A 13 3.09 36.38 -12.59
N LYS A 14 3.89 35.86 -13.52
CA LYS A 14 3.39 35.09 -14.66
C LYS A 14 2.79 33.79 -14.14
N HIS A 15 1.49 33.60 -14.39
CA HIS A 15 0.78 32.34 -14.21
C HIS A 15 1.33 31.32 -15.24
N GLY A 16 2.36 30.57 -14.85
CA GLY A 16 2.81 29.39 -15.56
C GLY A 16 1.88 28.23 -15.26
N LYS A 17 1.27 27.64 -16.29
CA LYS A 17 0.43 26.44 -16.20
C LYS A 17 1.14 25.38 -15.35
N GLN A 18 0.56 25.02 -14.21
CA GLN A 18 1.06 23.94 -13.37
C GLN A 18 1.02 22.64 -14.18
N GLY A 19 2.21 22.15 -14.57
CA GLY A 19 2.37 20.80 -15.08
C GLY A 19 1.95 19.80 -14.01
N LYS A 20 1.32 18.70 -14.45
CA LYS A 20 0.95 17.55 -13.61
C LYS A 20 2.11 17.19 -12.66
N PRO A 21 1.86 16.88 -11.38
CA PRO A 21 2.92 16.51 -10.46
C PRO A 21 3.68 15.28 -11.01
N PRO A 22 5.01 15.24 -10.87
CA PRO A 22 5.81 14.14 -11.37
C PRO A 22 5.34 12.84 -10.70
N ILE A 23 5.00 11.86 -11.53
CA ILE A 23 4.78 10.49 -11.10
C ILE A 23 6.09 10.06 -10.44
N PHE A 24 6.07 9.84 -9.12
CA PHE A 24 7.19 9.24 -8.40
C PHE A 24 7.49 7.89 -9.04
N ASN A 25 8.55 7.82 -9.84
CA ASN A 25 9.13 6.56 -10.26
C ASN A 25 9.64 5.88 -8.99
N ILE A 26 8.88 4.91 -8.51
CA ILE A 26 9.30 3.98 -7.47
C ILE A 26 10.53 3.28 -8.05
N SER A 27 11.73 3.74 -7.67
CA SER A 27 12.98 3.15 -8.11
C SER A 27 13.10 1.76 -7.49
N THR A 28 12.72 0.77 -8.28
CA THR A 28 13.05 -0.63 -8.06
C THR A 28 14.56 -0.78 -7.88
N PRO A 29 15.02 -1.63 -6.93
CA PRO A 29 16.39 -2.10 -6.94
C PRO A 29 16.70 -2.72 -8.32
N PRO A 30 17.78 -2.31 -9.02
CA PRO A 30 18.06 -2.71 -10.41
C PRO A 30 18.13 -4.23 -10.64
N THR A 31 18.44 -4.99 -9.59
CA THR A 31 18.70 -6.43 -9.65
C THR A 31 17.45 -7.28 -9.81
N LEU A 32 16.28 -6.82 -9.36
CA LEU A 32 15.04 -7.62 -9.38
C LEU A 32 14.24 -7.48 -10.68
N GLN A 33 14.35 -6.35 -11.38
CA GLN A 33 13.73 -6.17 -12.70
C GLN A 33 14.55 -6.84 -13.81
N SER A 34 15.88 -6.85 -13.70
CA SER A 34 16.76 -7.42 -14.72
C SER A 34 16.70 -8.94 -14.83
N SER A 35 16.26 -9.67 -13.80
CA SER A 35 16.15 -11.13 -13.84
C SER A 35 14.84 -11.65 -14.41
N GLY A 36 13.84 -10.78 -14.67
CA GLY A 36 12.51 -11.18 -15.15
C GLY A 36 11.69 -12.03 -14.17
N ALA A 37 12.20 -12.26 -12.95
CA ALA A 37 11.63 -13.20 -12.00
C ALA A 37 10.43 -12.65 -11.22
N VAL A 38 10.27 -11.32 -11.16
CA VAL A 38 9.16 -10.65 -10.47
C VAL A 38 8.50 -9.64 -11.41
N ARG A 39 7.27 -9.95 -11.86
CA ARG A 39 6.51 -9.13 -12.82
C ARG A 39 5.64 -8.07 -12.11
N PRO A 40 5.73 -6.78 -12.45
CA PRO A 40 4.73 -5.81 -12.00
C PRO A 40 3.38 -6.04 -12.69
N ILE A 41 2.30 -6.10 -11.92
CA ILE A 41 0.91 -6.21 -12.41
C ILE A 41 0.13 -5.01 -11.89
N LEU A 42 -0.54 -4.27 -12.77
CA LEU A 42 -1.37 -3.14 -12.37
C LEU A 42 -2.74 -3.62 -11.87
N PRO A 43 -3.42 -2.89 -10.97
CA PRO A 43 -4.75 -3.26 -10.48
C PRO A 43 -5.77 -3.55 -11.59
N LYS A 44 -5.80 -2.72 -12.63
CA LYS A 44 -6.66 -2.93 -13.82
C LYS A 44 -6.45 -4.28 -14.52
N ASP A 45 -5.25 -4.86 -14.43
CA ASP A 45 -4.89 -6.11 -15.08
C ASP A 45 -4.98 -7.29 -14.08
N ALA A 46 -5.32 -7.02 -12.81
CA ALA A 46 -5.34 -8.03 -11.75
C ALA A 46 -6.44 -9.07 -11.99
N ALA A 47 -7.65 -8.67 -12.37
CA ALA A 47 -8.72 -9.61 -12.70
C ALA A 47 -8.30 -10.60 -13.81
N SER A 48 -7.66 -10.11 -14.88
CA SER A 48 -7.14 -10.97 -15.95
C SER A 48 -6.01 -11.88 -15.48
N ALA A 49 -5.11 -11.37 -14.63
CA ALA A 49 -4.04 -12.18 -14.05
C ALA A 49 -4.59 -13.34 -13.19
N LEU A 50 -5.61 -13.07 -12.38
CA LEU A 50 -6.23 -14.07 -11.51
C LEU A 50 -7.03 -15.10 -12.32
N ASN A 51 -7.91 -14.65 -13.21
CA ASN A 51 -8.86 -15.53 -13.90
C ASN A 51 -8.26 -16.24 -15.12
N SER A 52 -7.47 -15.52 -15.93
CA SER A 52 -6.98 -16.03 -17.21
C SER A 52 -5.57 -16.59 -17.12
N GLU A 53 -4.68 -15.92 -16.39
CA GLU A 53 -3.28 -16.35 -16.28
C GLU A 53 -3.06 -17.37 -15.14
N GLY A 54 -4.04 -17.53 -14.24
CA GLY A 54 -4.02 -18.49 -13.14
C GLY A 54 -3.15 -18.05 -11.96
N PHE A 55 -3.01 -16.74 -11.73
CA PHE A 55 -2.34 -16.25 -10.54
C PHE A 55 -3.20 -16.48 -9.29
N ILE A 56 -2.54 -16.89 -8.21
CA ILE A 56 -3.12 -16.95 -6.88
C ILE A 56 -2.78 -15.64 -6.17
N LEU A 57 -3.80 -14.94 -5.69
CA LEU A 57 -3.62 -13.70 -4.95
C LEU A 57 -3.12 -13.99 -3.53
N LEU A 58 -1.95 -13.45 -3.18
CA LEU A 58 -1.39 -13.47 -1.84
C LEU A 58 -1.43 -12.06 -1.24
N ASP A 59 -2.34 -11.84 -0.30
CA ASP A 59 -2.42 -10.61 0.48
C ASP A 59 -1.39 -10.67 1.61
N VAL A 60 -0.46 -9.73 1.61
CA VAL A 60 0.60 -9.62 2.64
C VAL A 60 0.38 -8.49 3.63
N ARG A 61 -0.80 -7.86 3.57
CA ARG A 61 -1.18 -6.84 4.55
C ARG A 61 -1.33 -7.46 5.94
N PRO A 62 -1.13 -6.67 7.01
CA PRO A 62 -1.47 -7.10 8.35
C PRO A 62 -2.98 -7.36 8.49
N ALA A 63 -3.35 -8.18 9.48
CA ALA A 63 -4.73 -8.64 9.69
C ALA A 63 -5.76 -7.49 9.77
N TRP A 64 -5.45 -6.41 10.50
CA TRP A 64 -6.36 -5.27 10.68
C TRP A 64 -6.65 -4.47 9.40
N GLU A 65 -5.76 -4.52 8.39
CA GLU A 65 -6.06 -3.92 7.07
C GLU A 65 -6.95 -4.87 6.25
N ARG A 66 -6.75 -6.17 6.38
CA ARG A 66 -7.52 -7.21 5.67
C ARG A 66 -8.96 -7.31 6.18
N GLU A 67 -9.16 -7.12 7.48
CA GLU A 67 -10.49 -7.15 8.12
C GLU A 67 -11.42 -6.06 7.58
N LYS A 68 -10.87 -4.91 7.17
CA LYS A 68 -11.66 -3.82 6.57
C LYS A 68 -12.16 -4.16 5.17
N ALA A 69 -11.26 -4.70 4.34
CA ALA A 69 -11.58 -5.13 2.98
C ALA A 69 -10.54 -6.14 2.48
N ARG A 70 -11.00 -7.18 1.77
CA ARG A 70 -10.17 -8.22 1.16
C ARG A 70 -10.80 -8.75 -0.12
N VAL A 71 -9.97 -9.27 -1.02
CA VAL A 71 -10.46 -9.98 -2.20
C VAL A 71 -10.88 -11.40 -1.78
N SER A 72 -12.07 -11.84 -2.16
CA SER A 72 -12.57 -13.18 -1.85
C SER A 72 -11.67 -14.26 -2.44
N GLY A 73 -11.47 -15.36 -1.70
CA GLY A 73 -10.58 -16.45 -2.13
C GLY A 73 -9.07 -16.13 -2.12
N SER A 74 -8.67 -14.89 -1.75
CA SER A 74 -7.25 -14.55 -1.62
C SER A 74 -6.60 -15.24 -0.41
N MET A 75 -5.39 -15.74 -0.60
CA MET A 75 -4.54 -16.25 0.48
C MET A 75 -4.03 -15.08 1.32
N HIS A 76 -3.82 -15.31 2.62
CA HIS A 76 -3.34 -14.30 3.54
C HIS A 76 -2.16 -14.80 4.35
N VAL A 77 -1.02 -14.13 4.19
CA VAL A 77 0.15 -14.33 5.04
C VAL A 77 0.77 -12.95 5.30
N PRO A 78 0.65 -12.38 6.50
CA PRO A 78 1.10 -11.04 6.77
C PRO A 78 2.63 -10.97 6.74
N LEU A 79 3.17 -10.01 5.98
CA LEU A 79 4.61 -9.72 6.00
C LEU A 79 5.02 -8.98 7.27
N PHE A 80 4.10 -8.16 7.80
CA PHE A 80 4.28 -7.40 9.03
C PHE A 80 3.24 -7.82 10.06
N VAL A 81 3.72 -8.10 11.26
CA VAL A 81 2.89 -8.48 12.41
C VAL A 81 3.10 -7.49 13.54
N LYS A 82 2.16 -7.44 14.47
CA LYS A 82 2.26 -6.56 15.64
C LYS A 82 3.48 -6.95 16.48
N ASP A 83 4.29 -5.97 16.83
CA ASP A 83 5.43 -6.19 17.69
C ASP A 83 4.98 -6.22 19.16
N MET A 84 5.15 -7.37 19.82
CA MET A 84 4.77 -7.60 21.20
C MET A 84 5.93 -7.41 22.20
N ASP A 85 7.12 -6.99 21.75
CA ASP A 85 8.25 -6.70 22.64
C ASP A 85 7.92 -5.51 23.54
N ASN A 86 8.04 -5.73 24.85
CA ASN A 86 7.72 -4.75 25.89
C ASN A 86 8.97 -4.30 26.65
N SER A 87 10.15 -4.45 26.06
CA SER A 87 11.39 -3.91 26.61
C SER A 87 11.31 -2.38 26.81
N PRO A 88 11.96 -1.78 27.82
CA PRO A 88 11.83 -0.35 28.14
C PRO A 88 12.15 0.59 26.96
N ILE A 89 13.16 0.23 26.15
CA ILE A 89 13.53 0.96 24.93
C ILE A 89 12.42 0.85 23.87
N THR A 90 11.84 -0.34 23.71
CA THR A 90 10.76 -0.59 22.76
C THR A 90 9.48 0.12 23.18
N LEU A 91 9.19 0.21 24.48
CA LEU A 91 8.08 1.00 25.01
C LEU A 91 8.24 2.50 24.74
N LEU A 92 9.45 3.05 24.92
CA LEU A 92 9.73 4.43 24.54
C LEU A 92 9.51 4.68 23.04
N LYS A 93 10.02 3.78 22.19
CA LYS A 93 9.81 3.84 20.73
C LYS A 93 8.34 3.75 20.37
N LYS A 94 7.60 2.81 20.97
CA LYS A 94 6.15 2.65 20.82
C LYS A 94 5.44 3.93 21.23
N TRP A 95 5.80 4.56 22.34
CA TRP A 95 5.15 5.78 22.80
C TRP A 95 5.30 6.95 21.82
N VAL A 96 6.53 7.18 21.32
CA VAL A 96 6.79 8.19 20.28
C VAL A 96 6.04 7.86 18.99
N HIS A 97 6.02 6.60 18.57
CA HIS A 97 5.36 6.15 17.36
C HIS A 97 3.83 6.26 17.47
N PHE A 98 3.22 5.79 18.57
CA PHE A 98 1.79 5.84 18.81
C PHE A 98 1.27 7.25 19.07
N GLY A 99 2.09 8.15 19.63
CA GLY A 99 1.69 9.52 19.96
C GLY A 99 1.18 10.31 18.77
N TYR A 100 2.07 10.81 17.91
CA TYR A 100 1.67 11.72 16.84
C TYR A 100 1.33 10.98 15.53
N ILE A 101 2.24 10.10 15.07
CA ILE A 101 2.12 9.46 13.75
C ILE A 101 1.12 8.31 13.80
N GLY A 102 1.22 7.44 14.80
CA GLY A 102 0.38 6.25 14.95
C GLY A 102 -1.07 6.59 15.23
N LEU A 103 -1.35 7.60 16.06
CA LEU A 103 -2.73 8.07 16.28
C LEU A 103 -3.34 8.66 15.00
N TRP A 104 -2.57 9.46 14.25
CA TRP A 104 -3.09 10.11 13.04
C TRP A 104 -3.29 9.13 11.89
N THR A 105 -2.30 8.27 11.64
CA THR A 105 -2.28 7.34 10.49
C THR A 105 -2.86 5.96 10.80
N GLY A 106 -3.08 5.64 12.09
CA GLY A 106 -3.48 4.31 12.54
C GLY A 106 -2.39 3.25 12.41
N GLN A 107 -1.14 3.64 12.19
CA GLN A 107 -0.04 2.70 12.06
C GLN A 107 0.28 2.05 13.41
N ASN A 108 0.15 0.72 13.44
CA ASN A 108 0.60 -0.09 14.55
C ASN A 108 2.14 -0.21 14.51
N PHE A 109 2.75 -0.30 15.68
CA PHE A 109 4.15 -0.68 15.78
C PHE A 109 4.31 -2.15 15.35
N THR A 110 5.00 -2.37 14.23
CA THR A 110 5.09 -3.68 13.57
C THR A 110 6.52 -4.14 13.41
N MET A 111 6.68 -5.47 13.37
CA MET A 111 7.92 -6.14 13.00
C MET A 111 7.69 -7.01 11.76
N ILE A 112 8.77 -7.33 11.04
CA ILE A 112 8.72 -8.30 9.94
C ILE A 112 8.43 -9.68 10.52
N ASN A 113 7.45 -10.39 9.95
CA ASN A 113 7.14 -11.76 10.29
C ASN A 113 8.34 -12.68 9.96
N PRO A 114 9.00 -13.30 10.95
CA PRO A 114 10.15 -14.16 10.71
C PRO A 114 9.75 -15.44 9.96
N ASP A 115 8.53 -15.93 10.19
CA ASP A 115 8.01 -17.18 9.63
C ASP A 115 7.30 -16.96 8.28
N PHE A 116 7.39 -15.76 7.70
CA PHE A 116 6.65 -15.38 6.49
C PHE A 116 6.81 -16.40 5.36
N VAL A 117 8.03 -16.77 5.01
CA VAL A 117 8.28 -17.71 3.89
C VAL A 117 7.74 -19.10 4.22
N GLY A 118 7.96 -19.60 5.43
CA GLY A 118 7.45 -20.91 5.86
C GLY A 118 5.91 -20.97 5.89
N GLN A 119 5.25 -19.89 6.30
CA GLN A 119 3.78 -19.81 6.25
C GLN A 119 3.26 -19.79 4.81
N VAL A 120 3.94 -19.10 3.89
CA VAL A 120 3.59 -19.16 2.46
C VAL A 120 3.84 -20.55 1.89
N GLU A 121 4.88 -21.27 2.31
CA GLU A 121 5.13 -22.65 1.91
C GLU A 121 4.04 -23.62 2.35
N ILE A 122 3.51 -23.45 3.56
CA ILE A 122 2.39 -24.25 4.05
C ILE A 122 1.13 -23.96 3.22
N ALA A 123 0.86 -22.69 2.91
CA ALA A 123 -0.30 -22.28 2.13
C ALA A 123 -0.20 -22.63 0.64
N VAL A 124 1.02 -22.53 0.07
CA VAL A 124 1.33 -22.78 -1.34
C VAL A 124 2.63 -23.58 -1.43
N PRO A 125 2.55 -24.92 -1.31
CA PRO A 125 3.74 -25.79 -1.32
C PRO A 125 4.47 -25.80 -2.67
N TYR A 126 3.74 -25.55 -3.77
CA TYR A 126 4.28 -25.58 -5.12
C TYR A 126 5.02 -24.29 -5.47
N LYS A 127 6.35 -24.36 -5.59
CA LYS A 127 7.23 -23.22 -5.91
C LYS A 127 7.04 -22.64 -7.31
N ASP A 128 6.37 -23.39 -8.18
CA ASP A 128 5.99 -22.98 -9.53
C ASP A 128 4.62 -22.33 -9.62
N ALA A 129 3.87 -22.29 -8.52
CA ALA A 129 2.62 -21.56 -8.49
C ALA A 129 2.85 -20.10 -8.87
N LYS A 130 1.96 -19.57 -9.72
CA LYS A 130 1.94 -18.15 -10.06
C LYS A 130 1.36 -17.38 -8.89
N LEU A 131 2.15 -16.58 -8.20
CA LEU A 131 1.70 -15.80 -7.05
C LEU A 131 1.63 -14.32 -7.40
N LEU A 132 0.47 -13.71 -7.22
CA LEU A 132 0.32 -12.26 -7.29
C LEU A 132 0.33 -11.73 -5.86
N VAL A 133 1.45 -11.12 -5.47
CA VAL A 133 1.63 -10.58 -4.12
C VAL A 133 1.06 -9.16 -4.08
N ALA A 134 0.12 -8.92 -3.16
CA ALA A 134 -0.57 -7.64 -3.03
C ALA A 134 -0.43 -7.06 -1.62
N CYS A 135 -0.27 -5.74 -1.55
CA CYS A 135 -0.35 -4.99 -0.31
C CYS A 135 -1.08 -3.66 -0.54
N GLY A 136 -1.08 -2.77 0.46
CA GLY A 136 -1.69 -1.45 0.34
C GLY A 136 -1.17 -0.58 -0.79
N GLU A 137 0.14 -0.29 -0.82
CA GLU A 137 0.76 0.68 -1.74
C GLU A 137 1.70 0.04 -2.77
N GLY A 138 1.98 -1.26 -2.64
CA GLY A 138 2.87 -2.02 -3.52
C GLY A 138 4.30 -2.23 -3.00
N LEU A 139 4.79 -1.41 -2.05
CA LEU A 139 6.17 -1.56 -1.54
C LEU A 139 6.35 -2.84 -0.71
N ARG A 140 5.40 -3.13 0.20
CA ARG A 140 5.44 -4.34 1.02
C ARG A 140 5.31 -5.61 0.18
N SER A 141 4.48 -5.59 -0.88
CA SER A 141 4.35 -6.74 -1.78
C SER A 141 5.60 -6.97 -2.61
N MET A 142 6.26 -5.90 -3.07
CA MET A 142 7.56 -6.03 -3.74
C MET A 142 8.62 -6.65 -2.80
N MET A 143 8.68 -6.22 -1.54
CA MET A 143 9.58 -6.81 -0.55
C MET A 143 9.26 -8.29 -0.28
N ALA A 144 7.97 -8.63 -0.12
CA ALA A 144 7.53 -10.01 0.03
C ALA A 144 7.88 -10.87 -1.19
N ALA A 145 7.66 -10.37 -2.40
CA ALA A 145 8.03 -11.06 -3.64
C ALA A 145 9.55 -11.34 -3.70
N SER A 146 10.38 -10.37 -3.29
CA SER A 146 11.84 -10.58 -3.19
C SER A 146 12.20 -11.70 -2.20
N LYS A 147 11.54 -11.73 -1.02
CA LYS A 147 11.74 -12.81 -0.05
C LYS A 147 11.30 -14.18 -0.58
N LEU A 148 10.15 -14.24 -1.26
CA LEU A 148 9.65 -15.48 -1.86
C LEU A 148 10.54 -15.98 -2.99
N HIS A 149 11.07 -15.06 -3.80
CA HIS A 149 12.06 -15.41 -4.83
C HIS A 149 13.31 -16.04 -4.21
N GLY A 150 13.83 -15.45 -3.11
CA GLY A 150 14.91 -16.06 -2.33
C GLY A 150 14.55 -17.41 -1.72
N GLY A 151 13.28 -17.64 -1.42
CA GLY A 151 12.71 -18.93 -1.00
C GLY A 151 12.37 -19.90 -2.14
N GLY A 152 12.82 -19.62 -3.37
CA GLY A 152 12.71 -20.53 -4.51
C GLY A 152 11.42 -20.41 -5.34
N TYR A 153 10.53 -19.45 -5.06
CA TYR A 153 9.36 -19.22 -5.91
C TYR A 153 9.77 -18.54 -7.22
N ARG A 154 9.29 -19.08 -8.35
CA ARG A 154 9.77 -18.69 -9.68
C ARG A 154 8.82 -17.76 -10.43
N ASN A 155 7.51 -17.92 -10.21
CA ASN A 155 6.48 -17.22 -10.97
C ASN A 155 5.80 -16.16 -10.10
N LEU A 156 6.52 -15.07 -9.83
CA LEU A 156 6.04 -14.02 -8.93
C LEU A 156 5.56 -12.80 -9.71
N GLY A 157 4.40 -12.30 -9.33
CA GLY A 157 3.88 -11.00 -9.67
C GLY A 157 3.74 -10.15 -8.42
N TRP A 158 3.86 -8.84 -8.53
CA TRP A 158 3.47 -7.93 -7.44
C TRP A 158 2.49 -6.88 -7.95
N LEU A 159 1.54 -6.53 -7.10
CA LEU A 159 0.52 -5.54 -7.41
C LEU A 159 1.12 -4.12 -7.34
N ALA A 160 1.37 -3.52 -8.51
CA ALA A 160 2.00 -2.24 -8.66
C ALA A 160 1.10 -1.09 -8.20
N GLY A 161 1.52 -0.38 -7.15
CA GLY A 161 0.71 0.64 -6.48
C GLY A 161 -0.31 0.08 -5.48
N GLY A 162 -0.38 -1.26 -5.34
CA GLY A 162 -1.19 -1.95 -4.35
C GLY A 162 -2.70 -1.71 -4.47
N PHE A 163 -3.43 -2.11 -3.42
CA PHE A 163 -4.88 -1.94 -3.33
C PHE A 163 -5.33 -0.48 -3.29
N ASN A 164 -4.47 0.46 -2.90
CA ASN A 164 -4.77 1.90 -2.90
C ASN A 164 -5.09 2.45 -4.30
N ARG A 165 -4.69 1.74 -5.36
CA ARG A 165 -4.97 2.10 -6.76
C ARG A 165 -6.03 1.22 -7.41
N ALA A 166 -6.67 0.34 -6.65
CA ALA A 166 -7.74 -0.51 -7.14
C ALA A 166 -9.05 0.27 -7.24
N ASN A 167 -9.75 0.10 -8.35
CA ASN A 167 -11.10 0.60 -8.55
C ASN A 167 -12.12 -0.54 -8.43
N ASP A 168 -13.39 -0.15 -8.40
CA ASP A 168 -14.50 -1.11 -8.46
C ASP A 168 -14.41 -1.88 -9.79
N GLY A 169 -14.39 -3.22 -9.74
CA GLY A 169 -14.28 -4.10 -10.91
C GLY A 169 -12.86 -4.55 -11.28
N ASP A 170 -11.81 -3.98 -10.68
CA ASP A 170 -10.41 -4.44 -10.88
C ASP A 170 -10.16 -5.83 -10.26
N PHE A 171 -11.00 -6.22 -9.30
CA PHE A 171 -10.99 -7.52 -8.63
C PHE A 171 -12.38 -8.15 -8.71
N PRO A 172 -12.47 -9.50 -8.81
CA PRO A 172 -13.73 -10.20 -9.05
C PRO A 172 -14.74 -10.01 -7.92
N ASP A 173 -14.33 -10.30 -6.68
CA ASP A 173 -15.18 -10.22 -5.49
C ASP A 173 -14.39 -9.61 -4.34
N VAL A 174 -14.97 -8.62 -3.67
CA VAL A 174 -14.38 -7.93 -2.52
C VAL A 174 -15.31 -8.04 -1.32
N GLU A 175 -14.79 -8.62 -0.25
CA GLU A 175 -15.45 -8.74 1.06
C GLU A 175 -14.95 -7.66 2.01
N GLY A 176 -15.86 -7.09 2.80
CA GLY A 176 -15.52 -6.13 3.85
C GLY A 176 -16.56 -5.03 3.99
N THR A 177 -16.39 -4.19 5.00
CA THR A 177 -17.23 -3.00 5.19
C THR A 177 -16.73 -1.81 4.37
N GLU A 178 -15.48 -1.86 3.90
CA GLU A 178 -14.79 -0.76 3.23
C GLU A 178 -14.37 -1.12 1.80
N LYS A 179 -13.99 -0.10 1.03
CA LYS A 179 -13.33 -0.31 -0.26
C LYS A 179 -11.86 -0.68 -0.07
N LEU A 180 -11.32 -1.52 -0.95
CA LEU A 180 -9.90 -1.92 -0.94
C LEU A 180 -8.94 -0.72 -0.93
N GLN A 181 -9.28 0.34 -1.67
CA GLN A 181 -8.51 1.58 -1.74
C GLN A 181 -8.34 2.30 -0.40
N TYR A 182 -9.27 2.12 0.54
CA TYR A 182 -9.29 2.82 1.82
C TYR A 182 -8.91 1.92 3.00
N ALA A 183 -8.79 0.60 2.77
CA ALA A 183 -8.51 -0.37 3.82
C ALA A 183 -7.15 -0.17 4.52
N THR A 184 -6.22 0.56 3.88
CA THR A 184 -4.90 0.90 4.45
C THR A 184 -4.93 2.11 5.36
N ILE A 185 -5.99 2.93 5.28
CA ILE A 185 -6.11 4.18 6.01
C ILE A 185 -6.66 3.89 7.41
N GLY A 186 -6.02 4.43 8.44
CA GLY A 186 -6.40 4.20 9.83
C GLY A 186 -6.29 5.44 10.70
N GLY A 187 -6.59 5.28 11.99
CA GLY A 187 -6.48 6.36 12.97
C GLY A 187 -7.42 7.53 12.66
N VAL A 188 -7.02 8.73 13.06
CA VAL A 188 -7.82 9.95 12.84
C VAL A 188 -8.02 10.23 11.35
N SER A 189 -7.04 9.89 10.51
CA SER A 189 -7.14 10.11 9.05
C SER A 189 -8.28 9.35 8.39
N TYR A 190 -8.69 8.20 8.94
CA TYR A 190 -9.84 7.44 8.45
C TYR A 190 -11.16 8.19 8.66
N TYR A 191 -11.38 8.76 9.85
CA TYR A 191 -12.59 9.56 10.12
C TYR A 191 -12.61 10.84 9.30
N PHE A 192 -11.45 11.48 9.12
CA PHE A 192 -11.34 12.64 8.25
C PHE A 192 -11.69 12.30 6.80
N LEU A 193 -11.22 11.17 6.27
CA LEU A 193 -11.61 10.68 4.95
C LEU A 193 -13.11 10.45 4.84
N GLN A 194 -13.72 9.79 5.83
CA GLN A 194 -15.17 9.56 5.84
C GLN A 194 -15.96 10.87 5.80
N LEU A 195 -15.53 11.88 6.56
CA LEU A 195 -16.13 13.21 6.52
C LEU A 195 -16.02 13.84 5.13
N LEU A 196 -14.85 13.76 4.48
CA LEU A 196 -14.66 14.30 3.13
C LEU A 196 -15.55 13.61 2.10
N ILE A 197 -15.66 12.28 2.17
CA ILE A 197 -16.55 11.50 1.29
C ILE A 197 -18.00 11.93 1.49
N LEU A 198 -18.43 12.12 2.74
CA LEU A 198 -19.78 12.57 3.06
C LEU A 198 -20.05 13.98 2.50
N LEU A 199 -19.11 14.91 2.66
CA LEU A 199 -19.23 16.27 2.13
C LEU A 199 -19.30 16.29 0.60
N GLN A 200 -18.49 15.48 -0.09
CA GLN A 200 -18.57 15.33 -1.55
C GLN A 200 -19.92 14.77 -1.99
N ALA A 201 -20.44 13.75 -1.32
CA ALA A 201 -21.72 13.13 -1.64
C ALA A 201 -22.93 14.06 -1.42
N VAL A 202 -22.80 15.09 -0.58
CA VAL A 202 -23.78 16.16 -0.38
C VAL A 202 -23.64 17.23 -1.46
N GLY A 203 -22.41 17.63 -1.79
CA GLY A 203 -22.13 18.63 -2.83
C GLY A 203 -22.56 18.21 -4.23
N GLU A 204 -22.38 16.94 -4.60
CA GLU A 204 -22.84 16.37 -5.88
C GLU A 204 -24.38 16.26 -5.98
N ARG A 205 -25.09 16.42 -4.87
CA ARG A 205 -26.56 16.32 -4.77
C ARG A 205 -27.26 17.69 -4.74
N SER A 206 -26.51 18.78 -4.67
CA SER A 206 -26.99 20.17 -4.65
C SER A 206 -26.77 20.85 -5.99
#